data_AF-A0AAE3KR11-F1
#
_entry.id   AF-A0AAE3KR11-F1
#
_cell.length_a   1.000
_cell.length_b   1.000
_cell.length_c   1.000
_cell.angle_alpha   90.00
_cell.angle_beta   90.00
_cell.angle_gamma   90.00
#
_symmetry.space_group_name_H-M   'P 1'
#
loop_
_entity.id
_entity.type
_entity.pdbx_description
1 polymer ?
#
loop_
_entity_poly.entity_id
_entity_poly.type
_entity_poly.pdbx_seq_one_letter_code
_entity_poly.pdbx_strand_id
1 'polypeptide(L)'
;FSDRGEDRLVLIDFGTAREVTRTYLAKLSAGHRITAIVSTGYTAPEQATGDATARSDFFSLGRTFVYLLTGQHPDTMYSNRTDDLNWRDYTSGISPQFLDLIDWLMERDFRQRPANAREILDRIAVIEGQTIGASTTTVNFGGSTTTQLPEATLPSQDEGRQRWLLLAFLIFLLVTWGLITLTALGFSYSERSWLAPNAQAPQKKGDVDYFPYVEGKDSQGKTAEFNIAVLSREYKWQLGSSSQVNYGGKLIPVESLQSNLTEEGIQKIMNNPSEIISVGTASCEGSPATEEARAFGRSEQIQLLGKKLFRDVGSVKNYRLLNLGQFRGKNCQTNQDETAYQRSIILIGVGKKTDGVILDEALRSRLEAKPFGDFQIQDYSLGSKEKFKTIPSRLNE
;
A
#
# COMPACT_ATOMS: atom_id res chain seq x y z
N PHE A 1 -21.22 17.67 10.29
CA PHE A 1 -22.18 17.83 9.19
C PHE A 1 -23.53 17.32 9.65
N SER A 2 -24.41 18.22 10.08
CA SER A 2 -25.81 17.89 10.32
C SER A 2 -26.61 18.88 9.50
N ASP A 3 -27.06 18.44 8.34
CA ASP A 3 -28.24 19.01 7.71
C ASP A 3 -29.14 17.83 7.33
N ARG A 4 -30.29 17.77 8.00
CA ARG A 4 -31.31 16.74 7.82
C ARG A 4 -32.33 17.31 6.85
N GLY A 5 -32.46 16.74 5.66
CA GLY A 5 -33.57 17.09 4.78
C GLY A 5 -33.48 16.66 3.33
N GLU A 6 -32.32 16.25 2.83
CA GLU A 6 -32.22 15.70 1.47
C GLU A 6 -31.35 14.44 1.49
N ASP A 7 -31.82 13.38 0.82
CA ASP A 7 -31.07 12.15 0.52
C ASP A 7 -29.93 12.48 -0.47
N ARG A 8 -28.98 13.32 -0.05
CA ARG A 8 -27.82 13.70 -0.86
C ARG A 8 -26.71 12.69 -0.64
N LEU A 9 -26.40 11.95 -1.71
CA LEU A 9 -25.15 11.23 -1.79
C LEU A 9 -24.00 12.25 -1.81
N VAL A 10 -23.19 12.26 -0.76
CA VAL A 10 -22.01 13.12 -0.65
C VAL A 10 -20.77 12.28 -0.86
N LEU A 11 -19.91 12.70 -1.81
CA LEU A 11 -18.58 12.12 -1.94
C LEU A 11 -17.77 12.55 -0.72
N ILE A 12 -17.42 11.58 0.11
CA ILE A 12 -16.48 11.73 1.22
C ILE A 12 -15.13 11.14 0.81
N ASP A 13 -14.06 11.55 1.47
CA ASP A 13 -12.69 11.10 1.22
C ASP A 13 -12.04 11.60 -0.09
N PHE A 14 -11.75 12.90 -0.14
CA PHE A 14 -10.84 13.49 -1.13
C PHE A 14 -9.36 13.22 -0.80
N GLY A 15 -9.05 12.31 0.14
CA GLY A 15 -7.67 12.01 0.54
C GLY A 15 -6.83 11.42 -0.59
N THR A 16 -7.43 10.95 -1.68
CA THR A 16 -6.79 10.46 -2.91
C THR A 16 -6.82 11.46 -4.07
N ALA A 17 -7.58 12.56 -3.97
CA ALA A 17 -7.68 13.57 -5.02
C ALA A 17 -6.34 14.30 -5.19
N ARG A 18 -5.83 14.36 -6.44
CA ARG A 18 -4.55 15.02 -6.77
C ARG A 18 -4.77 16.07 -7.83
N GLU A 19 -4.28 17.29 -7.58
CA GLU A 19 -4.20 18.33 -8.60
C GLU A 19 -3.12 17.98 -9.63
N VAL A 20 -3.48 17.93 -10.91
CA VAL A 20 -2.54 17.67 -12.02
C VAL A 20 -1.65 18.90 -12.21
N THR A 21 -0.55 18.99 -11.46
CA THR A 21 0.39 20.10 -11.51
C THR A 21 1.51 19.89 -12.54
N ARG A 22 2.05 20.97 -13.12
CA ARG A 22 3.15 20.91 -14.12
C ARG A 22 4.38 20.12 -13.64
N THR A 23 4.64 20.09 -12.33
CA THR A 23 5.73 19.33 -11.70
C THR A 23 5.51 17.81 -11.75
N TYR A 24 4.25 17.36 -11.84
CA TYR A 24 3.88 15.95 -12.04
C TYR A 24 4.21 15.48 -13.47
N LEU A 25 3.87 16.31 -14.47
CA LEU A 25 4.24 16.06 -15.88
C LEU A 25 5.77 16.01 -16.06
N ALA A 26 6.51 16.84 -15.32
CA ALA A 26 7.98 16.83 -15.32
C ALA A 26 8.58 15.54 -14.72
N LYS A 27 7.91 14.92 -13.73
CA LYS A 27 8.34 13.63 -13.15
C LYS A 27 8.00 12.43 -14.05
N LEU A 28 6.88 12.48 -14.77
CA LEU A 28 6.52 11.49 -15.80
C LEU A 28 7.51 11.50 -16.98
N SER A 29 7.95 12.68 -17.42
CA SER A 29 8.99 12.80 -18.47
C SER A 29 10.37 12.30 -18.05
N ALA A 30 10.59 12.08 -16.74
CA ALA A 30 11.84 11.57 -16.18
C ALA A 30 11.80 10.06 -15.83
N GLY A 31 10.79 9.32 -16.30
CA GLY A 31 10.73 7.86 -16.19
C GLY A 31 10.51 7.30 -14.78
N HIS A 32 10.08 8.12 -13.82
CA HIS A 32 9.81 7.65 -12.46
C HIS A 32 8.44 6.96 -12.39
N ARG A 33 8.42 5.64 -12.12
CA ARG A 33 7.19 4.90 -11.77
C ARG A 33 6.67 5.42 -10.43
N ILE A 34 5.49 6.03 -10.45
CA ILE A 34 4.78 6.45 -9.26
C ILE A 34 4.03 5.21 -8.76
N THR A 35 4.34 4.73 -7.55
CA THR A 35 3.62 3.60 -6.94
C THR A 35 2.16 3.99 -6.77
N ALA A 36 1.33 3.40 -7.63
CA ALA A 36 -0.10 3.60 -7.61
C ALA A 36 -0.68 2.99 -6.34
N ILE A 37 -1.58 3.72 -5.69
CA ILE A 37 -2.45 3.14 -4.66
C ILE A 37 -3.44 2.26 -5.42
N VAL A 38 -3.28 0.94 -5.28
CA VAL A 38 -4.11 -0.06 -5.93
C VAL A 38 -5.06 -0.67 -4.90
N SER A 39 -6.35 -0.35 -5.02
CA SER A 39 -7.43 -1.16 -4.45
C SER A 39 -7.72 -2.31 -5.41
N THR A 40 -7.45 -3.55 -4.98
CA THR A 40 -7.63 -4.78 -5.77
C THR A 40 -9.08 -4.89 -6.29
N GLY A 41 -9.25 -5.20 -7.58
CA GLY A 41 -10.55 -5.27 -8.25
C GLY A 41 -11.24 -3.95 -8.60
N TYR A 42 -10.86 -2.81 -8.00
CA TYR A 42 -11.45 -1.49 -8.27
C TYR A 42 -10.52 -0.57 -9.08
N THR A 43 -9.21 -0.78 -9.00
CA THR A 43 -8.23 0.12 -9.62
C THR A 43 -8.20 -0.03 -11.14
N ALA A 44 -8.24 1.09 -11.84
CA ALA A 44 -8.10 1.11 -13.29
C ALA A 44 -6.72 0.58 -13.75
N PRO A 45 -6.63 -0.17 -14.86
CA PRO A 45 -5.36 -0.76 -15.31
C PRO A 45 -4.24 0.27 -15.51
N GLU A 46 -4.57 1.44 -16.08
CA GLU A 46 -3.62 2.54 -16.26
C GLU A 46 -3.23 3.21 -14.95
N GLN A 47 -4.14 3.24 -13.97
CA GLN A 47 -3.79 3.68 -12.63
C GLN A 47 -2.79 2.71 -12.00
N ALA A 48 -2.96 1.40 -12.16
CA ALA A 48 -2.02 0.40 -11.66
C ALA A 48 -0.61 0.50 -12.27
N THR A 49 -0.47 1.09 -13.46
CA THR A 49 0.84 1.39 -14.09
C THR A 49 1.39 2.78 -13.75
N GLY A 50 0.64 3.60 -13.02
CA GLY A 50 1.03 4.95 -12.60
C GLY A 50 0.49 6.08 -13.48
N ASP A 51 -0.33 5.78 -14.48
CA ASP A 51 -0.89 6.71 -15.48
C ASP A 51 -2.34 7.11 -15.14
N ALA A 52 -2.61 7.41 -13.86
CA ALA A 52 -3.95 7.78 -13.42
C ALA A 52 -4.47 9.06 -14.12
N THR A 53 -5.73 9.02 -14.55
CA THR A 53 -6.44 10.15 -15.18
C THR A 53 -7.80 10.34 -14.51
N ALA A 54 -8.53 11.41 -14.82
CA ALA A 54 -9.92 11.57 -14.36
C ALA A 54 -10.83 10.40 -14.81
N ARG A 55 -10.48 9.71 -15.90
CA ARG A 55 -11.22 8.53 -16.38
C ARG A 55 -10.91 7.27 -15.58
N SER A 56 -9.86 7.26 -14.76
CA SER A 56 -9.54 6.18 -13.82
C SER A 56 -10.56 6.14 -12.68
N ASP A 57 -11.09 7.30 -12.29
CA ASP A 57 -12.17 7.39 -11.30
C ASP A 57 -13.47 6.77 -11.84
N PHE A 58 -13.77 6.94 -13.13
CA PHE A 58 -14.95 6.33 -13.75
C PHE A 58 -14.90 4.79 -13.74
N PHE A 59 -13.73 4.21 -13.99
CA PHE A 59 -13.54 2.77 -13.89
C PHE A 59 -13.80 2.27 -12.46
N SER A 60 -13.24 2.97 -11.47
CA SER A 60 -13.41 2.63 -10.05
C SER A 60 -14.89 2.76 -9.62
N LEU A 61 -15.59 3.78 -10.14
CA LEU A 61 -17.02 3.98 -9.94
C LEU A 61 -17.84 2.84 -10.57
N GLY A 62 -17.50 2.43 -11.80
CA GLY A 62 -18.13 1.28 -12.46
C GLY A 62 -17.98 0.00 -11.63
N ARG A 63 -16.77 -0.29 -11.14
CA ARG A 63 -16.50 -1.45 -10.26
C ARG A 63 -17.27 -1.38 -8.95
N THR A 64 -17.48 -0.17 -8.42
CA THR A 64 -18.33 0.05 -7.25
C THR A 64 -19.81 -0.28 -7.55
N PHE A 65 -20.33 0.13 -8.71
CA PHE A 65 -21.70 -0.24 -9.12
C PHE A 65 -21.86 -1.76 -9.28
N VAL A 66 -20.86 -2.43 -9.85
CA VAL A 66 -20.87 -3.90 -9.94
C VAL A 66 -20.99 -4.53 -8.56
N TYR A 67 -20.18 -4.10 -7.59
CA TYR A 67 -20.27 -4.59 -6.23
C TYR A 67 -21.65 -4.36 -5.62
N LEU A 68 -22.23 -3.16 -5.80
CA LEU A 68 -23.55 -2.83 -5.27
C LEU A 68 -24.68 -3.67 -5.88
N LEU A 69 -24.60 -3.97 -7.18
CA LEU A 69 -25.64 -4.73 -7.90
C LEU A 69 -25.54 -6.24 -7.66
N THR A 70 -24.33 -6.76 -7.46
CA THR A 70 -24.08 -8.21 -7.33
C THR A 70 -23.89 -8.68 -5.89
N GLY A 71 -23.52 -7.77 -4.98
CA GLY A 71 -23.06 -8.09 -3.64
C GLY A 71 -21.72 -8.83 -3.60
N GLN A 72 -21.01 -8.92 -4.72
CA GLN A 72 -19.77 -9.68 -4.85
C GLN A 72 -18.58 -8.79 -5.19
N HIS A 73 -17.42 -9.12 -4.62
CA HIS A 73 -16.18 -8.41 -4.91
C HIS A 73 -15.78 -8.57 -6.39
N PRO A 74 -15.43 -7.50 -7.13
CA PRO A 74 -15.19 -7.60 -8.57
C PRO A 74 -14.14 -8.66 -8.99
N ASP A 75 -13.10 -8.89 -8.20
CA ASP A 75 -12.09 -9.92 -8.50
C ASP A 75 -12.65 -11.35 -8.53
N THR A 76 -13.76 -11.64 -7.84
CA THR A 76 -14.35 -13.01 -7.86
C THR A 76 -15.02 -13.32 -9.20
N MET A 77 -15.38 -12.29 -9.97
CA MET A 77 -16.03 -12.39 -11.27
C MET A 77 -15.07 -12.09 -12.43
N TYR A 78 -13.80 -11.84 -12.13
CA TYR A 78 -12.79 -11.46 -13.11
C TYR A 78 -12.09 -12.69 -13.71
N SER A 79 -11.99 -12.72 -15.04
CA SER A 79 -11.32 -13.79 -15.77
C SER A 79 -9.93 -13.33 -16.23
N ASN A 80 -8.88 -13.81 -15.57
CA ASN A 80 -7.49 -13.56 -16.01
C ASN A 80 -7.17 -14.10 -17.40
N ARG A 81 -7.99 -15.01 -17.94
CA ARG A 81 -7.77 -15.63 -19.26
C ARG A 81 -8.31 -14.79 -20.41
N THR A 82 -9.45 -14.15 -20.19
CA THR A 82 -10.11 -13.32 -21.20
C THR A 82 -9.90 -11.83 -20.93
N ASP A 83 -9.34 -11.49 -19.76
CA ASP A 83 -9.11 -10.13 -19.30
C ASP A 83 -10.40 -9.32 -19.06
N ASP A 84 -11.50 -10.04 -18.84
CA ASP A 84 -12.87 -9.52 -18.76
C ASP A 84 -13.50 -9.73 -17.38
N LEU A 85 -14.42 -8.84 -17.01
CA LEU A 85 -15.26 -8.95 -15.83
C LEU A 85 -16.64 -9.50 -16.21
N ASN A 86 -16.94 -10.75 -15.87
CA ASN A 86 -18.20 -11.41 -16.21
C ASN A 86 -19.28 -11.15 -15.14
N TRP A 87 -19.62 -9.88 -14.90
CA TRP A 87 -20.49 -9.50 -13.78
C TRP A 87 -21.99 -9.52 -14.12
N ARG A 88 -22.37 -9.36 -15.39
CA ARG A 88 -23.78 -9.31 -15.81
C ARG A 88 -24.56 -10.56 -15.42
N ASP A 89 -23.92 -11.73 -15.45
CA ASP A 89 -24.49 -13.03 -15.08
C ASP A 89 -24.93 -13.11 -13.61
N TYR A 90 -24.42 -12.21 -12.77
CA TYR A 90 -24.73 -12.13 -11.35
C TYR A 90 -25.81 -11.08 -11.03
N THR A 91 -26.43 -10.48 -12.06
CA THR A 91 -27.49 -9.48 -11.90
C THR A 91 -28.78 -9.93 -12.57
N SER A 92 -29.92 -9.54 -12.02
CA SER A 92 -31.24 -9.79 -12.61
C SER A 92 -32.15 -8.57 -12.41
N GLY A 93 -33.06 -8.33 -13.36
CA GLY A 93 -34.03 -7.24 -13.26
C GLY A 93 -33.46 -5.83 -13.50
N ILE A 94 -32.25 -5.72 -14.06
CA ILE A 94 -31.61 -4.44 -14.41
C ILE A 94 -31.77 -4.19 -15.91
N SER A 95 -32.01 -2.93 -16.30
CA SER A 95 -32.18 -2.58 -17.71
C SER A 95 -30.87 -2.76 -18.49
N PRO A 96 -30.91 -3.32 -19.72
CA PRO A 96 -29.70 -3.51 -20.53
C PRO A 96 -28.92 -2.20 -20.75
N GLN A 97 -29.61 -1.08 -20.92
CA GLN A 97 -28.99 0.22 -21.14
C GLN A 97 -28.19 0.71 -19.93
N PHE A 98 -28.62 0.35 -18.70
CA PHE A 98 -27.89 0.67 -17.48
C PHE A 98 -26.68 -0.27 -17.29
N LEU A 99 -26.80 -1.54 -17.66
CA LEU A 99 -25.66 -2.46 -17.71
C LEU A 99 -24.61 -1.96 -18.73
N ASP A 100 -25.04 -1.52 -19.91
CA ASP A 100 -24.16 -0.95 -20.94
C ASP A 100 -23.46 0.32 -20.47
N LEU A 101 -24.15 1.17 -19.69
CA LEU A 101 -23.54 2.35 -19.06
C LEU A 101 -22.41 1.92 -18.11
N ILE A 102 -22.65 0.94 -17.25
CA ILE A 102 -21.65 0.48 -16.26
C ILE A 102 -20.44 -0.14 -16.97
N ASP A 103 -20.65 -0.93 -18.03
CA ASP A 103 -19.54 -1.47 -18.82
C ASP A 103 -18.73 -0.37 -19.50
N TRP A 104 -19.40 0.65 -20.03
CA TRP A 104 -18.72 1.79 -20.63
C TRP A 104 -17.84 2.57 -19.63
N LEU A 105 -18.26 2.65 -18.35
CA LEU A 105 -17.42 3.20 -17.28
C LEU A 105 -16.16 2.35 -17.03
N MET A 106 -16.25 1.03 -17.19
CA MET A 106 -15.21 0.06 -16.87
C MET A 106 -14.36 -0.39 -18.07
N GLU A 107 -14.54 0.22 -19.24
CA GLU A 107 -13.81 -0.16 -20.45
C GLU A 107 -12.29 -0.15 -20.21
N ARG A 108 -11.57 -1.20 -20.62
CA ARG A 108 -10.15 -1.32 -20.23
C ARG A 108 -9.31 -0.20 -20.82
N ASP A 109 -9.52 0.12 -22.10
CA ASP A 109 -8.89 1.27 -22.74
C ASP A 109 -9.54 2.56 -22.23
N PHE A 110 -8.81 3.34 -21.44
CA PHE A 110 -9.30 4.63 -20.91
C PHE A 110 -9.77 5.59 -22.01
N ARG A 111 -9.31 5.43 -23.26
CA ARG A 111 -9.75 6.26 -24.40
C ARG A 111 -11.18 5.95 -24.83
N GLN A 112 -11.65 4.74 -24.56
CA GLN A 112 -13.00 4.28 -24.89
C GLN A 112 -14.01 4.52 -23.74
N ARG A 113 -13.54 4.85 -22.53
CA ARG A 113 -14.36 5.35 -21.41
C ARG A 113 -14.91 6.76 -21.67
N PRO A 114 -15.97 7.18 -20.95
CA PRO A 114 -16.46 8.55 -21.01
C PRO A 114 -15.35 9.57 -20.83
N ALA A 115 -15.38 10.63 -21.64
CA ALA A 115 -14.33 11.62 -21.58
C ALA A 115 -14.39 12.47 -20.31
N ASN A 116 -15.59 12.64 -19.76
CA ASN A 116 -15.90 13.48 -18.62
C ASN A 116 -17.27 13.10 -18.03
N ALA A 117 -17.60 13.66 -16.86
CA ALA A 117 -18.85 13.38 -16.17
C ALA A 117 -20.09 13.88 -16.93
N ARG A 118 -19.94 14.86 -17.84
CA ARG A 118 -21.08 15.38 -18.62
C ARG A 118 -21.60 14.32 -19.58
N GLU A 119 -20.73 13.57 -20.24
CA GLU A 119 -21.16 12.48 -21.12
C GLU A 119 -21.90 11.36 -20.36
N ILE A 120 -21.48 11.08 -19.13
CA ILE A 120 -22.17 10.13 -18.24
C ILE A 120 -23.59 10.65 -17.91
N LEU A 121 -23.72 11.92 -17.53
CA LEU A 121 -25.01 12.54 -17.23
C LEU A 121 -25.93 12.57 -18.46
N ASP A 122 -25.40 12.92 -19.63
CA ASP A 122 -26.18 12.93 -20.87
C ASP A 122 -26.66 11.50 -21.22
N ARG A 123 -25.82 10.48 -21.00
CA ARG A 123 -26.21 9.07 -21.19
C ARG A 123 -27.29 8.64 -20.19
N ILE A 124 -27.19 9.03 -18.91
CA ILE A 124 -28.21 8.76 -17.90
C ILE A 124 -29.54 9.42 -18.29
N ALA A 125 -29.54 10.69 -18.71
CA ALA A 125 -30.75 11.39 -19.13
C ALA A 125 -31.45 10.70 -20.32
N VAL A 126 -30.68 10.14 -21.27
CA VAL A 126 -31.24 9.32 -22.35
C VAL A 126 -31.89 8.04 -21.81
N ILE A 127 -31.23 7.34 -20.88
CA ILE A 127 -31.77 6.12 -20.26
C ILE A 127 -33.07 6.43 -19.51
N GLU A 128 -33.11 7.51 -18.73
CA GLU A 128 -34.29 7.97 -17.99
C GLU A 128 -35.43 8.37 -18.93
N GLY A 129 -35.12 9.13 -19.98
CA GLY A 129 -36.09 9.53 -21.01
C GLY A 129 -36.67 8.33 -21.78
N GLN A 130 -35.87 7.28 -22.00
CA GLN A 130 -36.32 6.01 -22.58
C GLN A 130 -37.15 5.17 -21.60
N THR A 131 -36.88 5.27 -20.30
CA THR A 131 -37.65 4.58 -19.25
C THR A 131 -39.07 5.16 -19.11
N ILE A 132 -39.25 6.46 -19.42
CA ILE A 132 -40.56 7.13 -19.45
C ILE A 132 -41.27 6.94 -20.80
N GLY A 133 -40.53 6.69 -21.89
CA GLY A 133 -41.08 6.56 -23.25
C GLY A 133 -41.32 5.14 -23.77
N ALA A 134 -40.83 4.10 -23.10
CA ALA A 134 -40.92 2.71 -23.56
C ALA A 134 -42.16 1.98 -23.03
N SER A 135 -43.34 2.47 -23.41
CA SER A 135 -44.46 1.58 -23.71
C SER A 135 -44.83 1.83 -25.17
N THR A 136 -44.99 0.75 -25.92
CA THR A 136 -45.36 0.68 -27.36
C THR A 136 -44.18 0.72 -28.36
N THR A 137 -43.86 -0.45 -28.95
CA THR A 137 -44.07 -0.75 -30.39
C THR A 137 -42.98 -1.65 -31.00
N THR A 138 -43.38 -2.92 -31.18
CA THR A 138 -43.12 -3.89 -32.27
C THR A 138 -41.77 -3.97 -33.00
N VAL A 139 -41.25 -5.21 -32.94
CA VAL A 139 -40.34 -5.90 -33.86
C VAL A 139 -40.78 -5.80 -35.33
N ASN A 140 -39.83 -5.64 -36.25
CA ASN A 140 -39.94 -6.24 -37.59
C ASN A 140 -38.59 -6.55 -38.26
N PHE A 141 -38.61 -7.64 -39.02
CA PHE A 141 -37.52 -8.35 -39.71
C PHE A 141 -37.30 -7.86 -41.17
N GLY A 142 -36.08 -8.11 -41.70
CA GLY A 142 -35.74 -8.18 -43.13
C GLY A 142 -34.82 -7.04 -43.61
N GLY A 143 -33.79 -7.23 -44.43
CA GLY A 143 -33.21 -8.38 -45.12
C GLY A 143 -32.01 -7.89 -45.98
N SER A 144 -31.01 -8.77 -46.13
CA SER A 144 -30.09 -8.97 -47.29
C SER A 144 -29.63 -7.77 -48.17
N THR A 145 -28.31 -7.65 -48.40
CA THR A 145 -27.66 -7.99 -49.71
C THR A 145 -26.11 -7.82 -49.65
N THR A 146 -25.45 -8.86 -50.14
CA THR A 146 -24.03 -9.08 -50.45
C THR A 146 -23.49 -8.14 -51.53
N THR A 147 -22.21 -7.72 -51.48
CA THR A 147 -21.35 -7.63 -52.68
C THR A 147 -19.86 -7.76 -52.30
N GLN A 148 -19.17 -8.61 -53.07
CA GLN A 148 -17.78 -9.05 -52.96
C GLN A 148 -16.75 -8.08 -53.57
N LEU A 149 -15.50 -8.35 -53.18
CA LEU A 149 -14.18 -7.86 -53.59
C LEU A 149 -13.86 -7.98 -55.09
N PRO A 150 -12.77 -7.34 -55.55
CA PRO A 150 -11.71 -8.12 -56.19
C PRO A 150 -10.29 -7.86 -55.64
N GLU A 151 -9.50 -8.91 -55.78
CA GLU A 151 -8.16 -9.18 -55.23
C GLU A 151 -7.01 -8.82 -56.20
N ALA A 152 -5.79 -8.91 -55.64
CA ALA A 152 -4.45 -9.04 -56.26
C ALA A 152 -3.69 -7.71 -56.45
N THR A 153 -2.39 -7.57 -56.14
CA THR A 153 -1.29 -8.57 -56.15
C THR A 153 -0.10 -8.02 -55.32
N LEU A 154 0.63 -8.88 -54.61
CA LEU A 154 1.96 -8.61 -54.05
C LEU A 154 3.06 -8.89 -55.10
N PRO A 155 4.17 -8.11 -55.14
CA PRO A 155 5.44 -8.63 -55.62
C PRO A 155 6.40 -8.96 -54.47
N SER A 156 7.15 -10.02 -54.72
CA SER A 156 8.12 -10.72 -53.89
C SER A 156 9.56 -10.20 -54.01
N GLN A 157 10.37 -10.64 -53.03
CA GLN A 157 11.83 -10.82 -53.01
C GLN A 157 12.71 -9.72 -52.39
N ASP A 158 13.36 -10.07 -51.26
CA ASP A 158 14.81 -9.86 -51.10
C ASP A 158 15.38 -10.76 -49.96
N GLU A 159 15.86 -11.97 -50.29
CA GLU A 159 16.46 -12.91 -49.32
C GLU A 159 17.95 -12.61 -48.96
N GLY A 160 18.51 -11.50 -49.44
CA GLY A 160 19.93 -11.16 -49.17
C GLY A 160 20.19 -10.43 -47.85
N ARG A 161 19.18 -9.80 -47.24
CA ARG A 161 19.37 -8.81 -46.15
C ARG A 161 19.12 -9.36 -44.74
N GLN A 162 18.36 -10.44 -44.59
CA GLN A 162 17.97 -10.99 -43.29
C GLN A 162 19.14 -11.67 -42.54
N ARG A 163 20.07 -12.32 -43.25
CA ARG A 163 21.20 -13.02 -42.62
C ARG A 163 22.17 -12.06 -41.91
N TRP A 164 22.43 -10.89 -42.49
CA TRP A 164 23.28 -9.87 -41.89
C TRP A 164 22.57 -9.10 -40.76
N LEU A 165 21.25 -8.94 -40.83
CA LEU A 165 20.46 -8.36 -39.75
C LEU A 165 20.38 -9.31 -38.54
N LEU A 166 20.28 -10.62 -38.74
CA LEU A 166 20.26 -11.62 -37.66
C LEU A 166 21.62 -11.73 -36.95
N LEU A 167 22.73 -11.67 -37.70
CA LEU A 167 24.08 -11.65 -37.12
C LEU A 167 24.36 -10.35 -36.35
N ALA A 168 23.93 -9.19 -36.88
CA ALA A 168 24.03 -7.92 -36.16
C ALA A 168 23.15 -7.89 -34.89
N PHE A 169 21.96 -8.50 -34.95
CA PHE A 169 21.05 -8.63 -33.80
C PHE A 169 21.63 -9.55 -32.71
N LEU A 170 22.26 -10.67 -33.07
CA LEU A 170 22.91 -11.58 -32.11
C LEU A 170 24.11 -10.95 -31.42
N ILE A 171 24.93 -10.18 -32.15
CA ILE A 171 26.06 -9.44 -31.56
C ILE A 171 25.55 -8.33 -30.64
N PHE A 172 24.49 -7.61 -31.02
CA PHE A 172 23.83 -6.64 -30.15
C PHE A 172 23.23 -7.28 -28.89
N LEU A 173 22.63 -8.47 -29.00
CA LEU A 173 22.12 -9.24 -27.85
C LEU A 173 23.24 -9.65 -26.88
N LEU A 174 24.40 -10.07 -27.38
CA LEU A 174 25.54 -10.44 -26.55
C LEU A 174 26.18 -9.23 -25.85
N VAL A 175 26.27 -8.08 -26.54
CA VAL A 175 26.79 -6.83 -25.96
C VAL A 175 25.83 -6.27 -24.91
N THR A 176 24.51 -6.33 -25.17
CA THR A 176 23.50 -5.90 -24.21
C THR A 176 23.41 -6.85 -23.01
N TRP A 177 23.54 -8.17 -23.18
CA TRP A 177 23.63 -9.09 -22.03
C TRP A 177 24.91 -8.87 -21.23
N GLY A 178 26.06 -8.64 -21.89
CA GLY A 178 27.31 -8.29 -21.22
C GLY A 178 27.19 -7.01 -20.38
N LEU A 179 26.59 -5.96 -20.94
CA LEU A 179 26.32 -4.69 -20.23
C LEU A 179 25.26 -4.85 -19.13
N ILE A 180 24.23 -5.66 -19.32
CA ILE A 180 23.23 -5.98 -18.29
C ILE A 180 23.87 -6.79 -17.16
N THR A 181 24.82 -7.69 -17.44
CA THR A 181 25.56 -8.38 -16.37
C THR A 181 26.55 -7.46 -15.65
N LEU A 182 27.16 -6.49 -16.36
CA LEU A 182 28.06 -5.51 -15.74
C LEU A 182 27.29 -4.50 -14.87
N THR A 183 26.10 -4.09 -15.30
CA THR A 183 25.19 -3.27 -14.48
C THR A 183 24.53 -4.10 -13.39
N ALA A 184 24.13 -5.35 -13.62
CA ALA A 184 23.60 -6.21 -12.55
C ALA A 184 24.66 -6.52 -11.49
N LEU A 185 25.93 -6.68 -11.85
CA LEU A 185 27.04 -6.79 -10.89
C LEU A 185 27.35 -5.45 -10.19
N GLY A 186 27.12 -4.31 -10.84
CA GLY A 186 27.24 -2.98 -10.21
C GLY A 186 26.04 -2.58 -9.33
N PHE A 187 24.83 -3.01 -9.66
CA PHE A 187 23.59 -2.76 -8.92
C PHE A 187 23.35 -3.79 -7.81
N SER A 188 24.03 -4.94 -7.84
CA SER A 188 24.04 -5.89 -6.70
C SER A 188 24.96 -5.45 -5.55
N TYR A 189 25.62 -4.29 -5.67
CA TYR A 189 26.58 -3.77 -4.71
C TYR A 189 26.15 -2.42 -4.11
N SER A 190 24.90 -2.25 -3.67
CA SER A 190 24.58 -1.11 -2.78
C SER A 190 23.36 -1.28 -1.87
N GLU A 191 23.22 -2.42 -1.19
CA GLU A 191 22.48 -2.49 0.09
C GLU A 191 23.19 -3.42 1.09
N ARG A 192 24.52 -3.33 1.18
CA ARG A 192 25.23 -3.90 2.32
C ARG A 192 25.23 -2.87 3.44
N SER A 193 24.06 -2.68 4.04
CA SER A 193 23.94 -2.05 5.35
C SER A 193 24.86 -2.83 6.30
N TRP A 194 25.83 -2.13 6.89
CA TRP A 194 26.76 -2.68 7.86
C TRP A 194 25.98 -3.00 9.15
N LEU A 195 25.26 -4.13 9.14
CA LEU A 195 24.61 -4.66 10.33
C LEU A 195 25.67 -4.91 11.40
N ALA A 196 25.36 -4.56 12.65
CA ALA A 196 26.21 -4.96 13.77
C ALA A 196 26.39 -6.49 13.74
N PRO A 197 27.56 -7.04 14.12
CA PRO A 197 27.81 -8.49 14.01
C PRO A 197 26.79 -9.37 14.74
N ASN A 198 26.15 -8.82 15.77
CA ASN A 198 25.12 -9.47 16.58
C ASN A 198 23.67 -9.09 16.19
N ALA A 199 23.46 -8.26 15.16
CA ALA A 199 22.14 -7.84 14.74
C ALA A 199 21.35 -8.99 14.08
N GLN A 200 20.06 -9.02 14.35
CA GLN A 200 19.11 -9.93 13.73
C GLN A 200 18.73 -9.42 12.35
N ALA A 201 18.89 -10.25 11.31
CA ALA A 201 18.37 -9.95 9.98
C ALA A 201 16.84 -10.12 9.92
N PRO A 202 16.13 -9.31 9.13
CA PRO A 202 14.68 -9.42 8.99
C PRO A 202 14.27 -10.67 8.20
N GLN A 203 13.16 -11.29 8.60
CA GLN A 203 12.39 -12.22 7.79
C GLN A 203 11.28 -11.43 7.09
N LYS A 204 11.40 -11.22 5.78
CA LYS A 204 10.35 -10.56 4.99
C LYS A 204 9.08 -11.41 4.97
N LYS A 205 7.96 -10.84 5.41
CA LYS A 205 6.63 -11.47 5.35
C LYS A 205 5.65 -10.46 4.77
N GLY A 206 5.47 -10.50 3.45
CA GLY A 206 4.88 -9.37 2.72
C GLY A 206 5.80 -8.16 2.85
N ASP A 207 5.21 -7.00 3.15
CA ASP A 207 5.93 -5.74 3.32
C ASP A 207 6.49 -5.56 4.75
N VAL A 208 6.10 -6.44 5.68
CA VAL A 208 6.57 -6.44 7.07
C VAL A 208 7.97 -7.04 7.19
N ASP A 209 8.88 -6.30 7.82
CA ASP A 209 10.13 -6.83 8.35
C ASP A 209 9.87 -7.48 9.71
N TYR A 210 9.82 -8.81 9.72
CA TYR A 210 9.59 -9.60 10.94
C TYR A 210 10.89 -10.08 11.55
N PHE A 211 11.06 -9.86 12.84
CA PHE A 211 12.16 -10.35 13.65
C PHE A 211 11.60 -11.35 14.67
N PRO A 212 11.90 -12.65 14.53
CA PRO A 212 11.46 -13.69 15.46
C PRO A 212 11.77 -13.42 16.93
N TYR A 213 11.07 -14.14 17.80
CA TYR A 213 11.25 -14.10 19.24
C TYR A 213 12.71 -14.28 19.67
N VAL A 214 13.17 -13.36 20.51
CA VAL A 214 14.47 -13.42 21.19
C VAL A 214 14.24 -13.16 22.68
N GLU A 215 14.88 -13.96 23.52
CA GLU A 215 14.85 -13.80 24.97
C GLU A 215 15.64 -12.57 25.41
N GLY A 216 15.08 -11.82 26.36
CA GLY A 216 15.76 -10.82 27.16
C GLY A 216 15.62 -11.12 28.65
N LYS A 217 16.55 -10.60 29.46
CA LYS A 217 16.62 -10.85 30.91
C LYS A 217 16.52 -9.55 31.70
N ASP A 218 15.76 -9.58 32.78
CA ASP A 218 15.77 -8.49 33.76
C ASP A 218 16.95 -8.60 34.75
N SER A 219 17.08 -7.60 35.62
CA SER A 219 18.11 -7.56 36.67
C SER A 219 18.02 -8.70 37.70
N GLN A 220 16.89 -9.40 37.76
CA GLN A 220 16.65 -10.56 38.62
C GLN A 220 16.89 -11.89 37.88
N GLY A 221 17.27 -11.84 36.60
CA GLY A 221 17.49 -13.01 35.76
C GLY A 221 16.19 -13.65 35.24
N LYS A 222 15.03 -13.03 35.45
CA LYS A 222 13.76 -13.48 34.86
C LYS A 222 13.72 -13.11 33.39
N THR A 223 13.03 -13.92 32.60
CA THR A 223 13.09 -13.84 31.14
C THR A 223 11.76 -13.44 30.53
N ALA A 224 11.83 -12.79 29.37
CA ALA A 224 10.71 -12.57 28.47
C ALA A 224 11.18 -12.66 27.02
N GLU A 225 10.36 -13.23 26.14
CA GLU A 225 10.62 -13.31 24.71
C GLU A 225 9.97 -12.14 23.96
N PHE A 226 10.69 -11.57 22.99
CA PHE A 226 10.20 -10.45 22.18
C PHE A 226 10.39 -10.69 20.70
N ASN A 227 9.31 -10.60 19.91
CA ASN A 227 9.40 -10.46 18.47
C ASN A 227 9.19 -8.99 18.07
N ILE A 228 9.59 -8.62 16.86
CA ILE A 228 9.41 -7.25 16.35
C ILE A 228 8.83 -7.35 14.93
N ALA A 229 7.82 -6.55 14.66
CA ALA A 229 7.35 -6.28 13.32
C ALA A 229 7.56 -4.80 13.01
N VAL A 230 8.31 -4.54 11.93
CA VAL A 230 8.35 -3.21 11.33
C VAL A 230 7.44 -3.26 10.10
N LEU A 231 6.33 -2.53 10.16
CA LEU A 231 5.15 -2.77 9.33
C LEU A 231 5.41 -2.58 7.83
N SER A 232 6.17 -1.58 7.44
CA SER A 232 6.78 -1.48 6.10
C SER A 232 7.90 -0.45 6.15
N ARG A 233 8.96 -0.67 5.38
CA ARG A 233 10.02 0.34 5.20
C ARG A 233 9.54 1.53 4.37
N GLU A 234 8.42 1.39 3.64
CA GLU A 234 7.84 2.46 2.85
C GLU A 234 6.97 3.40 3.68
N TYR A 235 6.40 2.91 4.80
CA TYR A 235 5.72 3.76 5.77
C TYR A 235 6.74 4.52 6.60
N LYS A 236 6.93 5.80 6.26
CA LYS A 236 7.82 6.69 6.99
C LYS A 236 7.02 7.76 7.69
N TRP A 237 7.17 7.90 9.00
CA TRP A 237 6.56 9.00 9.74
C TRP A 237 6.81 10.35 9.06
N GLN A 238 5.75 11.14 8.90
CA GLN A 238 5.87 12.48 8.36
C GLN A 238 6.58 13.38 9.36
N LEU A 239 7.55 14.15 8.85
CA LEU A 239 8.25 15.19 9.59
C LEU A 239 7.24 16.17 10.22
N GLY A 240 7.40 16.44 11.50
CA GLY A 240 6.54 17.29 12.32
C GLY A 240 5.23 16.65 12.76
N SER A 241 4.87 15.45 12.29
CA SER A 241 3.59 14.81 12.59
C SER A 241 3.70 13.61 13.53
N SER A 242 2.71 13.46 14.42
CA SER A 242 2.51 12.28 15.26
C SER A 242 1.42 11.33 14.74
N SER A 243 0.63 11.74 13.73
CA SER A 243 -0.55 11.00 13.26
C SER A 243 -0.54 10.68 11.76
N GLN A 244 0.43 11.22 11.02
CA GLN A 244 0.54 11.04 9.57
C GLN A 244 1.82 10.31 9.20
N VAL A 245 1.71 9.41 8.23
CA VAL A 245 2.84 8.70 7.62
C VAL A 245 2.89 9.05 6.14
N ASN A 246 4.09 9.13 5.60
CA ASN A 246 4.38 9.28 4.20
C ASN A 246 4.51 7.88 3.58
N TYR A 247 3.75 7.63 2.53
CA TYR A 247 3.80 6.42 1.72
C TYR A 247 3.77 6.82 0.24
N GLY A 248 4.84 6.52 -0.51
CA GLY A 248 4.91 6.90 -1.94
C GLY A 248 4.80 8.41 -2.22
N GLY A 249 5.15 9.27 -1.24
CA GLY A 249 5.01 10.73 -1.35
C GLY A 249 3.64 11.28 -0.97
N LYS A 250 2.71 10.42 -0.52
CA LYS A 250 1.39 10.80 -0.01
C LYS A 250 1.38 10.78 1.51
N LEU A 251 0.74 11.77 2.13
CA LEU A 251 0.47 11.78 3.57
C LEU A 251 -0.83 11.04 3.85
N ILE A 252 -0.77 10.02 4.70
CA ILE A 252 -1.93 9.22 5.11
C ILE A 252 -2.01 9.16 6.64
N PRO A 253 -3.22 9.21 7.23
CA PRO A 253 -3.41 8.92 8.64
C PRO A 253 -2.95 7.50 9.00
N VAL A 254 -2.35 7.32 10.17
CA VAL A 254 -1.87 6.01 10.65
C VAL A 254 -3.00 4.98 10.72
N GLU A 255 -4.21 5.40 11.08
CA GLU A 255 -5.37 4.51 11.15
C GLU A 255 -5.75 3.90 9.80
N SER A 256 -5.45 4.59 8.69
CA SER A 256 -5.75 4.11 7.33
C SER A 256 -4.93 2.87 6.95
N LEU A 257 -3.87 2.57 7.72
CA LEU A 257 -3.05 1.38 7.52
C LEU A 257 -3.75 0.09 7.94
N GLN A 258 -4.86 0.17 8.69
CA GLN A 258 -5.51 -1.01 9.29
C GLN A 258 -5.87 -2.08 8.25
N SER A 259 -6.46 -1.68 7.12
CA SER A 259 -6.91 -2.62 6.09
C SER A 259 -5.73 -3.39 5.49
N ASN A 260 -4.70 -2.66 5.04
CA ASN A 260 -3.50 -3.23 4.43
C ASN A 260 -2.80 -4.20 5.38
N LEU A 261 -2.61 -3.80 6.65
CA LEU A 261 -1.93 -4.64 7.64
C LEU A 261 -2.74 -5.89 8.01
N THR A 262 -4.07 -5.80 7.95
CA THR A 262 -4.95 -6.95 8.17
C THR A 262 -4.83 -7.93 6.99
N GLU A 263 -4.79 -7.42 5.76
CA GLU A 263 -4.60 -8.23 4.55
C GLU A 263 -3.22 -8.91 4.52
N GLU A 264 -2.16 -8.19 4.92
CA GLU A 264 -0.82 -8.74 5.11
C GLU A 264 -0.76 -9.81 6.22
N GLY A 265 -1.82 -9.94 7.03
CA GLY A 265 -1.93 -10.94 8.08
C GLY A 265 -1.03 -10.63 9.27
N ILE A 266 -0.90 -9.36 9.65
CA ILE A 266 -0.05 -8.91 10.76
C ILE A 266 -0.32 -9.70 12.06
N GLN A 267 -1.57 -10.12 12.31
CA GLN A 267 -1.93 -10.92 13.47
C GLN A 267 -1.22 -12.28 13.47
N LYS A 268 -1.12 -12.92 12.29
CA LYS A 268 -0.41 -14.19 12.11
C LYS A 268 1.11 -13.99 12.12
N ILE A 269 1.59 -12.91 11.51
CA ILE A 269 3.02 -12.56 11.48
C ILE A 269 3.58 -12.41 12.89
N MET A 270 2.84 -11.71 13.76
CA MET A 270 3.21 -11.49 15.16
C MET A 270 3.15 -12.75 16.03
N ASN A 271 2.76 -13.90 15.48
CA ASN A 271 2.93 -15.24 16.06
C ASN A 271 2.45 -15.37 17.52
N ASN A 272 1.17 -15.04 17.75
CA ASN A 272 0.47 -15.24 19.02
C ASN A 272 1.08 -14.51 20.24
N PRO A 273 1.19 -13.17 20.20
CA PRO A 273 1.70 -12.40 21.32
C PRO A 273 0.70 -12.37 22.49
N SER A 274 1.21 -12.32 23.71
CA SER A 274 0.41 -12.13 24.94
C SER A 274 0.12 -10.65 25.23
N GLU A 275 0.99 -9.77 24.72
CA GLU A 275 0.95 -8.33 24.93
C GLU A 275 1.61 -7.62 23.75
N ILE A 276 1.07 -6.47 23.35
CA ILE A 276 1.59 -5.65 22.24
C ILE A 276 2.21 -4.37 22.82
N ILE A 277 3.44 -4.07 22.41
CA ILE A 277 4.11 -2.82 22.74
C ILE A 277 4.21 -1.98 21.46
N SER A 278 3.58 -0.81 21.48
CA SER A 278 3.61 0.17 20.40
C SER A 278 4.75 1.16 20.59
N VAL A 279 5.66 1.22 19.63
CA VAL A 279 6.92 1.95 19.77
C VAL A 279 6.88 3.26 18.99
N GLY A 280 7.13 4.37 19.69
CA GLY A 280 7.26 5.69 19.10
C GLY A 280 8.71 6.13 18.97
N THR A 281 9.07 6.62 17.79
CA THR A 281 10.37 7.24 17.49
C THR A 281 10.17 8.60 16.82
N ALA A 282 11.13 9.50 16.98
CA ALA A 282 11.18 10.80 16.31
C ALA A 282 12.54 11.03 15.62
N SER A 283 12.55 11.84 14.56
CA SER A 283 13.77 12.23 13.86
C SER A 283 14.47 13.40 14.55
N CYS A 284 15.63 13.83 14.08
CA CYS A 284 16.35 14.99 14.62
C CYS A 284 15.84 16.36 14.11
N GLU A 285 14.54 16.49 13.81
CA GLU A 285 14.00 17.69 13.15
C GLU A 285 13.77 18.90 14.07
N GLY A 286 13.79 18.68 15.39
CA GLY A 286 13.46 19.70 16.39
C GLY A 286 14.21 19.54 17.71
N SER A 287 13.74 20.26 18.74
CA SER A 287 14.33 20.17 20.09
C SER A 287 14.09 18.79 20.71
N PRO A 288 15.02 18.26 21.52
CA PRO A 288 14.83 16.95 22.16
C PRO A 288 13.49 16.79 22.88
N ALA A 289 13.02 17.80 23.61
CA ALA A 289 11.75 17.75 24.33
C ALA A 289 10.55 17.66 23.37
N THR A 290 10.57 18.41 22.27
CA THR A 290 9.53 18.36 21.22
C THR A 290 9.49 16.99 20.55
N GLU A 291 10.67 16.45 20.21
CA GLU A 291 10.81 15.16 19.54
C GLU A 291 10.41 13.99 20.47
N GLU A 292 10.76 14.07 21.75
CA GLU A 292 10.32 13.10 22.76
C GLU A 292 8.79 13.11 22.94
N ALA A 293 8.17 14.29 22.94
CA ALA A 293 6.71 14.40 22.97
C ALA A 293 6.06 13.87 21.67
N ARG A 294 6.67 14.12 20.50
CA ARG A 294 6.17 13.61 19.22
C ARG A 294 6.28 12.09 19.14
N ALA A 295 7.41 11.53 19.56
CA ALA A 295 7.60 10.09 19.65
C ALA A 295 6.55 9.46 20.59
N PHE A 296 6.25 10.08 21.73
CA PHE A 296 5.15 9.63 22.59
C PHE A 296 3.81 9.62 21.85
N GLY A 297 3.43 10.72 21.21
CA GLY A 297 2.18 10.79 20.43
C GLY A 297 2.11 9.75 19.31
N ARG A 298 3.24 9.45 18.65
CA ARG A 298 3.33 8.37 17.65
C ARG A 298 3.06 7.00 18.28
N SER A 299 3.61 6.73 19.47
CA SER A 299 3.33 5.48 20.17
C SER A 299 1.83 5.33 20.49
N GLU A 300 1.14 6.41 20.84
CA GLU A 300 -0.31 6.40 21.07
C GLU A 300 -1.10 6.09 19.79
N GLN A 301 -0.74 6.70 18.66
CA GLN A 301 -1.40 6.43 17.37
C GLN A 301 -1.19 4.99 16.91
N ILE A 302 0.04 4.46 17.06
CA ILE A 302 0.33 3.05 16.79
C ILE A 302 -0.47 2.14 17.72
N GLN A 303 -0.67 2.56 18.97
CA GLN A 303 -1.41 1.78 19.95
C GLN A 303 -2.89 1.70 19.63
N LEU A 304 -3.51 2.79 19.16
CA LEU A 304 -4.89 2.79 18.68
C LEU A 304 -5.05 1.85 17.48
N LEU A 305 -4.12 1.92 16.51
CA LEU A 305 -4.08 0.99 15.38
C LEU A 305 -3.89 -0.46 15.85
N GLY A 306 -2.95 -0.70 16.77
CA GLY A 306 -2.66 -2.01 17.34
C GLY A 306 -3.87 -2.62 18.05
N LYS A 307 -4.63 -1.82 18.81
CA LYS A 307 -5.88 -2.29 19.43
C LYS A 307 -6.89 -2.75 18.37
N LYS A 308 -7.12 -1.94 17.33
CA LYS A 308 -8.00 -2.31 16.20
C LYS A 308 -7.54 -3.59 15.47
N LEU A 309 -6.23 -3.75 15.26
CA LEU A 309 -5.64 -4.91 14.56
C LEU A 309 -5.72 -6.21 15.39
N PHE A 310 -5.54 -6.11 16.70
CA PHE A 310 -5.43 -7.25 17.61
C PHE A 310 -6.65 -7.47 18.50
N ARG A 311 -7.73 -6.69 18.32
CA ARG A 311 -8.98 -6.78 19.11
C ARG A 311 -9.53 -8.20 19.21
N ASP A 312 -9.52 -8.91 18.09
CA ASP A 312 -10.10 -10.24 17.98
C ASP A 312 -9.06 -11.36 18.20
N VAL A 313 -7.82 -11.00 18.59
CA VAL A 313 -6.73 -11.94 18.87
C VAL A 313 -6.73 -12.30 20.35
N GLY A 314 -7.37 -13.43 20.68
CA GLY A 314 -7.62 -13.84 22.07
C GLY A 314 -6.38 -13.99 22.97
N SER A 315 -5.17 -14.15 22.41
CA SER A 315 -3.92 -14.21 23.18
C SER A 315 -3.49 -12.85 23.73
N VAL A 316 -3.82 -11.75 23.05
CA VAL A 316 -3.39 -10.41 23.44
C VAL A 316 -4.27 -9.92 24.59
N LYS A 317 -3.66 -9.79 25.78
CA LYS A 317 -4.37 -9.36 27.00
C LYS A 317 -4.03 -7.94 27.42
N ASN A 318 -2.85 -7.46 27.04
CA ASN A 318 -2.32 -6.19 27.50
C ASN A 318 -1.69 -5.40 26.35
N TYR A 319 -1.58 -4.09 26.57
CA TYR A 319 -1.06 -3.13 25.62
C TYR A 319 -0.13 -2.16 26.35
N ARG A 320 1.01 -1.81 25.75
CA ARG A 320 1.97 -0.85 26.32
C ARG A 320 2.51 0.11 25.27
N LEU A 321 2.90 1.29 25.73
CA LEU A 321 3.62 2.27 24.95
C LEU A 321 5.11 2.20 25.27
N LEU A 322 5.96 2.34 24.25
CA LEU A 322 7.39 2.57 24.41
C LEU A 322 7.75 3.86 23.67
N ASN A 323 8.23 4.87 24.39
CA ASN A 323 8.77 6.08 23.80
C ASN A 323 10.29 5.99 23.74
N LEU A 324 10.87 5.89 22.55
CA LEU A 324 12.33 5.94 22.36
C LEU A 324 12.84 7.38 22.22
N GLY A 325 11.96 8.33 21.91
CA GLY A 325 12.29 9.73 21.77
C GLY A 325 12.99 10.04 20.45
N GLN A 326 13.87 11.04 20.49
CA GLN A 326 14.57 11.58 19.33
C GLN A 326 15.73 10.69 18.92
N PHE A 327 15.86 10.43 17.62
CA PHE A 327 17.07 9.84 17.05
C PHE A 327 18.24 10.82 17.07
N ARG A 328 19.40 10.35 17.53
CA ARG A 328 20.64 11.09 17.83
C ARG A 328 21.87 10.42 17.20
N GLY A 329 21.69 9.74 16.08
CA GLY A 329 22.78 9.22 15.26
C GLY A 329 23.81 10.31 14.92
N LYS A 330 25.04 9.88 14.61
CA LYS A 330 26.18 10.80 14.42
C LYS A 330 25.99 11.76 13.24
N ASN A 331 25.17 11.40 12.24
CA ASN A 331 24.99 12.17 11.01
C ASN A 331 23.55 12.63 10.84
N CYS A 332 22.87 12.97 11.94
CA CYS A 332 21.42 13.09 11.87
C CYS A 332 21.02 14.33 11.09
N GLN A 333 20.39 14.10 9.94
CA GLN A 333 19.88 15.14 9.06
C GLN A 333 18.35 15.14 9.08
N THR A 334 17.77 16.33 9.13
CA THR A 334 16.32 16.51 9.20
C THR A 334 15.56 15.85 8.05
N ASN A 335 16.16 15.79 6.86
CA ASN A 335 15.50 15.35 5.62
C ASN A 335 16.01 14.01 5.08
N GLN A 336 16.83 13.27 5.83
CA GLN A 336 17.37 11.97 5.41
C GLN A 336 17.36 10.99 6.58
N ASP A 337 16.97 9.74 6.29
CA ASP A 337 17.07 8.65 7.27
C ASP A 337 18.51 8.12 7.28
N GLU A 338 19.12 8.07 8.46
CA GLU A 338 20.42 7.41 8.64
C GLU A 338 20.27 5.88 8.71
N THR A 339 19.14 5.41 9.21
CA THR A 339 18.83 3.97 9.37
C THR A 339 17.55 3.61 8.65
N ALA A 340 17.45 2.36 8.20
CA ALA A 340 16.25 1.82 7.59
C ALA A 340 15.03 1.95 8.51
N TYR A 341 15.24 1.93 9.83
CA TYR A 341 14.17 1.89 10.83
C TYR A 341 13.87 3.22 11.54
N GLN A 342 14.65 4.29 11.34
CA GLN A 342 14.54 5.58 12.07
C GLN A 342 13.11 6.13 12.20
N ARG A 343 12.39 6.22 11.07
CA ARG A 343 11.01 6.75 10.99
C ARG A 343 9.96 5.67 10.73
N SER A 344 10.22 4.45 11.16
CA SER A 344 9.31 3.34 10.87
C SER A 344 8.21 3.17 11.91
N ILE A 345 7.18 2.42 11.54
CA ILE A 345 6.13 1.98 12.46
C ILE A 345 6.52 0.62 13.01
N ILE A 346 6.63 0.52 14.34
CA ILE A 346 7.20 -0.65 15.00
C ILE A 346 6.21 -1.17 16.04
N LEU A 347 5.91 -2.47 15.96
CA LEU A 347 5.19 -3.24 16.97
C LEU A 347 6.13 -4.29 17.56
N ILE A 348 6.07 -4.48 18.87
CA ILE A 348 6.80 -5.54 19.57
C ILE A 348 5.79 -6.47 20.23
N GLY A 349 5.88 -7.76 19.94
CA GLY A 349 5.05 -8.78 20.57
C GLY A 349 5.78 -9.41 21.74
N VAL A 350 5.12 -9.47 22.91
CA VAL A 350 5.64 -10.19 24.09
C VAL A 350 5.17 -11.63 24.03
N GLY A 351 6.13 -12.56 24.04
CA GLY A 351 5.90 -14.00 23.99
C GLY A 351 5.80 -14.60 25.38
N LYS A 352 6.49 -15.72 25.59
CA LYS A 352 6.60 -16.36 26.91
C LYS A 352 7.38 -15.44 27.86
N LYS A 353 6.95 -15.40 29.11
CA LYS A 353 7.61 -14.62 30.16
C LYS A 353 7.48 -15.28 31.53
N THR A 354 8.48 -15.08 32.37
CA THR A 354 8.47 -15.50 33.78
C THR A 354 7.59 -14.57 34.61
N ASP A 355 6.92 -15.11 35.62
CA ASP A 355 6.05 -14.34 36.51
C ASP A 355 6.81 -13.24 37.26
N GLY A 356 6.27 -12.02 37.18
CA GLY A 356 6.85 -10.83 37.78
C GLY A 356 8.18 -10.39 37.15
N VAL A 357 8.43 -10.71 35.88
CA VAL A 357 9.54 -10.13 35.10
C VAL A 357 9.38 -8.61 34.97
N ILE A 358 10.50 -7.89 35.09
CA ILE A 358 10.57 -6.45 34.82
C ILE A 358 10.72 -6.27 33.30
N LEU A 359 9.60 -6.06 32.62
CA LEU A 359 9.51 -6.16 31.16
C LEU A 359 10.38 -5.15 30.40
N ASP A 360 10.53 -3.94 30.94
CA ASP A 360 11.38 -2.88 30.40
C ASP A 360 12.88 -3.25 30.47
N GLU A 361 13.33 -3.86 31.56
CA GLU A 361 14.69 -4.36 31.67
C GLU A 361 14.94 -5.54 30.71
N ALA A 362 14.02 -6.50 30.66
CA ALA A 362 14.13 -7.64 29.75
C ALA A 362 14.13 -7.20 28.27
N LEU A 363 13.23 -6.29 27.88
CA LEU A 363 13.19 -5.78 26.51
C LEU A 363 14.45 -5.01 26.16
N ARG A 364 14.94 -4.16 27.06
CA ARG A 364 16.21 -3.43 26.86
C ARG A 364 17.37 -4.40 26.67
N SER A 365 17.50 -5.37 27.57
CA SER A 365 18.55 -6.39 27.53
C SER A 365 18.56 -7.13 26.19
N ARG A 366 17.36 -7.50 25.67
CA ARG A 366 17.24 -8.06 24.32
C ARG A 366 17.80 -7.09 23.29
N LEU A 367 17.38 -5.83 23.29
CA LEU A 367 17.70 -4.88 22.22
C LEU A 367 19.19 -4.54 22.18
N GLU A 368 19.87 -4.57 23.32
CA GLU A 368 21.33 -4.41 23.42
C GLU A 368 22.08 -5.66 22.94
N ALA A 369 21.63 -6.85 23.37
CA ALA A 369 22.29 -8.11 23.04
C ALA A 369 22.10 -8.52 21.58
N LYS A 370 20.90 -8.28 21.03
CA LYS A 370 20.50 -8.67 19.68
C LYS A 370 19.58 -7.60 19.07
N PRO A 371 20.16 -6.48 18.59
CA PRO A 371 19.41 -5.44 17.90
C PRO A 371 18.75 -6.00 16.62
N PHE A 372 17.70 -5.34 16.15
CA PHE A 372 17.02 -5.72 14.91
C PHE A 372 17.48 -4.84 13.76
N GLY A 373 17.98 -5.47 12.68
CA GLY A 373 18.53 -4.73 11.55
C GLY A 373 19.61 -3.73 11.96
N ASP A 374 19.51 -2.49 11.49
CA ASP A 374 20.44 -1.40 11.84
C ASP A 374 19.99 -0.58 13.06
N PHE A 375 18.94 -1.00 13.78
CA PHE A 375 18.48 -0.33 14.99
C PHE A 375 19.52 -0.41 16.10
N GLN A 376 19.79 0.71 16.75
CA GLN A 376 20.67 0.80 17.91
C GLN A 376 19.97 1.62 18.98
N ILE A 377 19.73 1.02 20.15
CA ILE A 377 18.97 1.67 21.23
C ILE A 377 19.66 2.94 21.74
N GLN A 378 20.99 2.96 21.76
CA GLN A 378 21.82 4.09 22.17
C GLN A 378 21.69 5.31 21.26
N ASP A 379 21.18 5.14 20.04
CA ASP A 379 20.97 6.25 19.11
C ASP A 379 19.68 7.01 19.40
N TYR A 380 18.95 6.68 20.48
CA TYR A 380 17.69 7.33 20.83
C TYR A 380 17.76 8.02 22.19
N SER A 381 17.12 9.19 22.31
CA SER A 381 17.25 10.07 23.48
C SER A 381 16.73 9.50 24.79
N LEU A 382 15.77 8.57 24.72
CA LEU A 382 15.23 7.81 25.85
C LEU A 382 15.71 6.36 25.87
N GLY A 383 16.73 6.05 25.07
CA GLY A 383 17.36 4.73 24.97
C GLY A 383 18.41 4.44 26.04
N SER A 384 18.62 5.30 27.05
CA SER A 384 19.50 5.00 28.19
C SER A 384 18.81 4.10 29.22
N LYS A 385 19.59 3.39 30.05
CA LYS A 385 19.05 2.45 31.04
C LYS A 385 18.07 3.10 32.02
N GLU A 386 18.32 4.36 32.38
CA GLU A 386 17.54 5.13 33.35
C GLU A 386 16.22 5.65 32.76
N LYS A 387 16.20 5.87 31.43
CA LYS A 387 15.08 6.49 30.72
C LYS A 387 14.20 5.49 29.97
N PHE A 388 14.75 4.35 29.58
CA PHE A 388 14.03 3.33 28.83
C PHE A 388 12.94 2.70 29.69
N LYS A 389 11.68 3.04 29.42
CA LYS A 389 10.53 2.56 30.17
C LYS A 389 9.34 2.30 29.25
N THR A 390 8.58 1.27 29.57
CA THR A 390 7.30 0.98 28.91
C THR A 390 6.14 1.34 29.84
N ILE A 391 5.08 1.93 29.29
CA ILE A 391 3.92 2.40 30.06
C ILE A 391 2.69 1.58 29.68
N PRO A 392 1.96 0.97 30.64
CA PRO A 392 0.68 0.33 30.34
C PRO A 392 -0.28 1.30 29.65
N SER A 393 -0.86 0.88 28.52
CA SER A 393 -1.79 1.71 27.77
C SER A 393 -3.15 1.75 28.46
N ARG A 394 -3.64 2.97 28.73
CA ARG A 394 -4.99 3.26 29.23
C ARG A 394 -5.90 3.87 28.17
N LEU A 395 -5.47 3.88 26.91
CA LEU A 395 -6.24 4.44 25.80
C LEU A 395 -7.49 3.59 25.58
N ASN A 396 -8.65 4.21 25.41
CA ASN A 396 -9.85 3.52 24.97
C ASN A 396 -9.84 3.42 23.43
N GLU A 397 -10.46 2.37 22.88
CA GLU A 397 -10.61 2.19 21.42
C GLU A 397 -11.48 3.27 20.78
#